data_AF-A0A7S2LWI1-F1
#
_entry.id   AF-A0A7S2LWI1-F1
#
_cell.length_a   1.000
_cell.length_b   1.000
_cell.length_c   1.000
_cell.angle_alpha   90.00
_cell.angle_beta   90.00
_cell.angle_gamma   90.00
#
_symmetry.space_group_name_H-M   'P 1'
#
loop_
_entity.id
_entity.type
_entity.pdbx_description
1 polymer ?
#
loop_
_entity_poly.entity_id
_entity_poly.type
_entity_poly.pdbx_seq_one_letter_code
_entity_poly.pdbx_strand_id
1 'polypeptide(L)'
;CNDGGNTGKYAIQSHTIFFVRLSEALIFRELDKAMEAAEKYFSVNESVGRYFTISTPNMFFRRFYSGLVSFWAARETNVNKESERWRKRGVDCKDEIEKLSFSASTWNFQNKAYLLQAEEQFC
;
A
#
# COMPACT_ATOMS: atom_id res chain seq x y z
N CYS A 1 11.95 -27.30 18.53
CA CYS A 1 12.54 -26.36 17.55
C CYS A 1 11.65 -25.13 17.46
N ASN A 2 12.10 -23.99 17.99
CA ASN A 2 11.29 -22.80 18.24
C ASN A 2 11.79 -21.60 17.40
N ASP A 3 12.02 -21.82 16.11
CA ASP A 3 12.61 -20.83 15.18
C ASP A 3 11.57 -19.90 14.51
N GLY A 4 10.27 -20.22 14.61
CA GLY A 4 9.21 -19.43 13.97
C GLY A 4 8.96 -18.05 14.60
N GLY A 5 9.37 -17.85 15.86
CA GLY A 5 9.06 -16.63 16.62
C GLY A 5 9.92 -15.40 16.27
N ASN A 6 11.17 -15.61 15.83
CA ASN A 6 12.07 -14.51 15.50
C ASN A 6 11.80 -13.97 14.09
N THR A 7 11.61 -14.86 13.11
CA THR A 7 11.39 -14.50 11.71
C THR A 7 10.15 -13.61 11.51
N GLY A 8 9.06 -13.89 12.24
CA GLY A 8 7.86 -13.06 12.22
C GLY A 8 8.07 -11.65 12.78
N LYS A 9 8.86 -11.48 13.84
CA LYS A 9 9.15 -10.15 14.43
C LYS A 9 9.96 -9.27 13.49
N TYR A 10 10.98 -9.82 12.83
CA TYR A 10 11.80 -9.08 11.85
C TYR A 10 10.98 -8.66 10.62
N ALA A 11 10.03 -9.49 10.18
CA ALA A 11 9.14 -9.16 9.08
C ALA A 11 8.21 -7.98 9.42
N ILE A 12 7.63 -7.93 10.62
CA ILE A 12 6.76 -6.83 11.07
C ILE A 12 7.53 -5.51 11.15
N GLN A 13 8.75 -5.55 11.69
CA GLN A 13 9.61 -4.36 11.78
C GLN A 13 9.97 -3.85 10.39
N SER A 14 10.40 -4.75 9.50
CA SER A 14 10.74 -4.40 8.11
C SER A 14 9.54 -3.82 7.36
N HIS A 15 8.37 -4.43 7.50
CA HIS A 15 7.12 -3.93 6.92
C HIS A 15 6.78 -2.51 7.38
N THR A 16 7.00 -2.23 8.67
CA THR A 16 6.77 -0.89 9.23
C THR A 16 7.79 0.13 8.72
N ILE A 17 9.07 -0.24 8.63
CA ILE A 17 10.13 0.62 8.10
C ILE A 17 9.86 0.98 6.64
N PHE A 18 9.54 0.00 5.80
CA PHE A 18 9.25 0.26 4.38
C PHE A 18 7.99 1.09 4.20
N PHE A 19 6.98 0.87 5.04
CA PHE A 19 5.80 1.72 5.03
C PHE A 19 6.11 3.18 5.36
N VAL A 20 6.87 3.43 6.43
CA VAL A 20 7.26 4.80 6.82
C VAL A 20 8.03 5.49 5.70
N ARG A 21 9.02 4.79 5.10
CA ARG A 21 9.80 5.34 3.98
C ARG A 21 8.95 5.62 2.74
N LEU A 22 8.00 4.74 2.44
CA LEU A 22 7.03 4.94 1.36
C LEU A 22 6.20 6.20 1.59
N SER A 23 5.61 6.34 2.79
CA SER A 23 4.78 7.49 3.12
C SER A 23 5.57 8.79 3.11
N GLU A 24 6.78 8.79 3.66
CA GLU A 24 7.69 9.93 3.65
C GLU A 24 8.03 10.36 2.22
N ALA A 25 8.50 9.43 1.39
CA ALA A 25 8.84 9.70 0.00
C ALA A 25 7.63 10.20 -0.81
N LEU A 26 6.43 9.66 -0.57
CA LEU A 26 5.20 10.16 -1.19
C LEU A 26 4.92 11.61 -0.79
N ILE A 27 5.01 11.93 0.51
CA ILE A 27 4.75 13.29 1.03
C ILE A 27 5.75 14.29 0.44
N PHE A 28 7.02 13.91 0.34
CA PHE A 28 8.07 14.74 -0.25
C PHE A 28 8.17 14.67 -1.78
N ARG A 29 7.24 13.96 -2.43
CA ARG A 29 7.17 13.82 -3.90
C ARG A 29 8.46 13.26 -4.52
N GLU A 30 9.09 12.31 -3.84
CA GLU A 30 10.27 11.58 -4.33
C GLU A 30 9.86 10.22 -4.95
N LEU A 31 9.52 10.21 -6.24
CA LEU A 31 8.90 9.05 -6.91
C LEU A 31 9.77 7.78 -6.82
N ASP A 32 11.04 7.87 -7.21
CA ASP A 32 11.94 6.71 -7.27
C ASP A 32 12.06 6.02 -5.90
N LYS A 33 12.18 6.83 -4.84
CA LYS A 33 12.25 6.34 -3.45
C LYS A 33 10.91 5.75 -3.00
N ALA A 34 9.79 6.35 -3.39
CA ALA A 34 8.46 5.84 -3.07
C ALA A 34 8.23 4.47 -3.74
N MET A 35 8.61 4.32 -5.00
CA MET A 35 8.53 3.06 -5.75
C MET A 35 9.43 1.99 -5.14
N GLU A 36 10.69 2.31 -4.82
CA GLU A 36 11.62 1.38 -4.18
C GLU A 36 11.09 0.89 -2.82
N ALA A 37 10.60 1.81 -1.99
CA ALA A 37 10.01 1.49 -0.70
C ALA A 37 8.71 0.66 -0.85
N ALA A 38 7.89 0.96 -1.85
CA ALA A 38 6.68 0.22 -2.17
C ALA A 38 6.97 -1.21 -2.60
N GLU A 39 7.95 -1.46 -3.46
CA GLU A 39 8.33 -2.82 -3.84
C GLU A 39 8.76 -3.65 -2.64
N LYS A 40 9.60 -3.08 -1.76
CA LYS A 40 10.03 -3.75 -0.53
C LYS A 40 8.85 -4.00 0.41
N TYR A 41 7.94 -3.03 0.53
CA TYR A 41 6.72 -3.17 1.33
C TYR A 41 5.82 -4.31 0.83
N PHE A 42 5.53 -4.35 -0.48
CA PHE A 42 4.69 -5.38 -1.09
C PHE A 42 5.35 -6.77 -1.03
N SER A 43 6.66 -6.86 -1.26
CA SER A 43 7.42 -8.10 -1.16
C SER A 43 7.35 -8.69 0.25
N VAL A 44 7.51 -7.85 1.30
CA VAL A 44 7.32 -8.30 2.67
C VAL A 44 5.88 -8.78 2.88
N ASN A 45 4.88 -8.05 2.41
CA ASN A 45 3.47 -8.40 2.58
C ASN A 45 3.11 -9.76 1.93
N GLU A 46 3.70 -10.09 0.78
CA GLU A 46 3.58 -11.42 0.14
C GLU A 46 4.25 -12.51 0.99
N SER A 47 5.40 -12.23 1.61
CA SER A 47 6.17 -13.19 2.41
C SER A 47 5.53 -13.54 3.76
N VAL A 48 4.89 -12.58 4.45
CA VAL A 48 4.28 -12.81 5.78
C VAL A 48 2.82 -13.26 5.70
N GLY A 49 2.22 -13.22 4.49
CA GLY A 49 0.83 -13.55 4.24
C GLY A 49 -0.17 -12.55 4.84
N ARG A 50 -1.46 -12.67 4.45
CA ARG A 50 -2.56 -11.80 4.91
C ARG A 50 -2.83 -11.84 6.43
N TYR A 51 -2.23 -12.78 7.15
CA TYR A 51 -2.45 -12.97 8.60
C TYR A 51 -1.92 -11.81 9.45
N PHE A 52 -0.89 -11.09 9.00
CA PHE A 52 -0.32 -9.95 9.74
C PHE A 52 -1.00 -8.61 9.44
N THR A 53 -1.82 -8.54 8.40
CA THR A 53 -2.48 -7.28 7.98
C THR A 53 -3.77 -6.97 8.73
N ILE A 54 -4.46 -7.96 9.30
CA ILE A 54 -5.86 -7.78 9.75
C ILE A 54 -5.97 -7.18 11.16
N SER A 55 -4.95 -7.29 12.00
CA SER A 55 -5.07 -7.02 13.45
C SER A 55 -4.46 -5.69 13.93
N THR A 56 -3.99 -4.81 13.04
CA THR A 56 -3.45 -3.50 13.46
C THR A 56 -4.31 -2.33 12.96
N PRO A 57 -4.65 -1.36 13.83
CA PRO A 57 -5.37 -0.13 13.45
C PRO A 57 -4.71 0.63 12.29
N ASN A 58 -3.41 0.44 12.05
CA ASN A 58 -2.68 1.10 10.97
C ASN A 58 -2.86 0.46 9.58
N MET A 59 -3.62 -0.65 9.45
CA MET A 59 -3.80 -1.37 8.17
C MET A 59 -4.36 -0.46 7.06
N PHE A 60 -5.39 0.33 7.36
CA PHE A 60 -6.05 1.14 6.35
C PHE A 60 -5.18 2.31 5.88
N PHE A 61 -4.38 2.90 6.78
CA PHE A 61 -3.39 3.91 6.37
C PHE A 61 -2.41 3.30 5.38
N ARG A 62 -1.94 2.08 5.67
CA ARG A 62 -1.04 1.37 4.77
C ARG A 62 -1.65 1.16 3.39
N ARG A 63 -2.89 0.66 3.31
CA ARG A 63 -3.61 0.47 2.04
C ARG A 63 -3.78 1.78 1.28
N PHE A 64 -4.17 2.85 1.96
CA PHE A 64 -4.38 4.14 1.32
C PHE A 64 -3.10 4.71 0.70
N TYR A 65 -2.00 4.80 1.46
CA TYR A 65 -0.73 5.33 0.95
C TYR A 65 -0.10 4.43 -0.11
N SER A 66 -0.17 3.10 0.06
CA SER A 66 0.28 2.16 -0.98
C SER A 66 -0.53 2.30 -2.27
N GLY A 67 -1.84 2.57 -2.18
CA GLY A 67 -2.68 2.85 -3.35
C GLY A 67 -2.25 4.12 -4.09
N LEU A 68 -2.03 5.22 -3.36
CA LEU A 68 -1.56 6.48 -3.93
C LEU A 68 -0.22 6.33 -4.68
N VAL A 69 0.77 5.69 -4.04
CA VAL A 69 2.07 5.44 -4.69
C VAL A 69 1.91 4.54 -5.91
N SER A 70 1.01 3.54 -5.85
CA SER A 70 0.80 2.63 -6.97
C SER A 70 0.20 3.34 -8.18
N PHE A 71 -0.81 4.19 -8.00
CA PHE A 71 -1.35 4.99 -9.11
C PHE A 71 -0.35 6.03 -9.63
N TRP A 72 0.38 6.69 -8.72
CA TRP A 72 1.44 7.60 -9.14
C TRP A 72 2.52 6.90 -9.96
N ALA A 73 2.99 5.72 -9.52
CA ALA A 73 3.95 4.91 -10.27
C ALA A 73 3.37 4.44 -11.61
N ALA A 74 2.10 4.03 -11.66
CA ALA A 74 1.44 3.59 -12.89
C ALA A 74 1.44 4.69 -13.96
N ARG A 75 1.15 5.94 -13.55
CA ARG A 75 1.10 7.10 -14.43
C ARG A 75 2.46 7.52 -14.98
N GLU A 76 3.50 7.47 -14.15
CA GLU A 76 4.84 7.94 -14.54
C GLU A 76 5.64 6.84 -15.26
N THR A 77 5.26 5.58 -15.09
CA THR A 77 5.91 4.46 -15.78
C THR A 77 5.40 4.35 -17.21
N ASN A 78 6.21 4.79 -18.19
CA ASN A 78 5.88 4.71 -19.62
C ASN A 78 5.90 3.28 -20.21
N VAL A 79 6.06 2.24 -19.39
CA VAL A 79 6.13 0.83 -19.82
C VAL A 79 4.80 0.14 -19.54
N ASN A 80 4.04 -0.19 -20.58
CA ASN A 80 2.66 -0.73 -20.47
C ASN A 80 2.51 -1.88 -19.47
N LYS A 81 3.47 -2.83 -19.41
CA LYS A 81 3.36 -3.97 -18.48
C LYS A 81 3.59 -3.58 -17.03
N GLU A 82 4.54 -2.69 -16.77
CA GLU A 82 4.87 -2.25 -15.42
C GLU A 82 3.82 -1.26 -14.90
N SER A 83 3.38 -0.34 -15.76
CA SER A 83 2.24 0.54 -15.49
C SER A 83 0.99 -0.26 -15.10
N GLU A 84 0.62 -1.29 -15.87
CA GLU A 84 -0.56 -2.11 -15.55
C GLU A 84 -0.40 -2.88 -14.23
N ARG A 85 0.81 -3.36 -13.92
CA ARG A 85 1.11 -4.01 -12.62
C ARG A 85 0.89 -3.04 -11.46
N TRP A 86 1.36 -1.80 -11.59
CA TRP A 86 1.15 -0.76 -10.59
C TRP A 86 -0.32 -0.36 -10.49
N ARG A 87 -1.00 -0.19 -11.63
CA ARG A 87 -2.44 0.11 -11.67
C ARG A 87 -3.25 -0.94 -10.94
N LYS A 88 -2.98 -2.24 -11.18
CA LYS A 88 -3.61 -3.35 -10.48
C LYS A 88 -3.40 -3.28 -8.96
N ARG A 89 -2.17 -2.99 -8.50
CA ARG A 89 -1.89 -2.80 -7.06
C ARG A 89 -2.69 -1.63 -6.46
N GLY A 90 -2.83 -0.54 -7.23
CA GLY A 90 -3.65 0.61 -6.86
C GLY A 90 -5.12 0.23 -6.68
N VAL A 91 -5.68 -0.49 -7.66
CA VAL A 91 -7.07 -1.00 -7.63
C VAL A 91 -7.29 -1.91 -6.42
N ASP A 92 -6.39 -2.88 -6.18
CA ASP A 92 -6.50 -3.78 -5.02
C ASP A 92 -6.52 -3.00 -3.69
N CYS A 93 -5.74 -1.92 -3.58
CA CYS A 93 -5.75 -1.05 -2.40
C CYS A 93 -7.03 -0.22 -2.29
N LYS A 94 -7.52 0.32 -3.41
CA LYS A 94 -8.78 1.08 -3.49
C LYS A 94 -9.96 0.23 -3.05
N ASP A 95 -10.10 -0.97 -3.59
CA ASP A 95 -11.21 -1.88 -3.28
C ASP A 95 -11.27 -2.25 -1.79
N GLU A 96 -10.10 -2.41 -1.14
CA GLU A 96 -10.01 -2.61 0.31
C GLU A 96 -10.48 -1.38 1.10
N ILE A 97 -10.11 -0.17 0.68
CA ILE A 97 -10.55 1.08 1.32
C ILE A 97 -12.05 1.32 1.10
N GLU A 98 -12.56 1.02 -0.10
CA GLU A 98 -14.00 1.09 -0.40
C GLU A 98 -14.80 0.15 0.50
N LYS A 99 -14.38 -1.11 0.63
CA LYS A 99 -14.99 -2.07 1.56
C LYS A 99 -15.04 -1.55 3.00
N LEU A 100 -13.97 -0.89 3.47
CA LEU A 100 -13.93 -0.27 4.80
C LEU A 100 -14.85 0.95 4.91
N SER A 101 -15.06 1.70 3.82
CA SER A 101 -16.01 2.82 3.80
C SER A 101 -17.47 2.38 3.99
N PHE A 102 -17.80 1.18 3.52
CA PHE A 102 -19.12 0.57 3.72
C PHE A 102 -19.26 -0.15 5.07
N SER A 103 -18.22 -0.83 5.54
CA SER A 103 -18.30 -1.75 6.69
C SER A 103 -17.85 -1.16 8.04
N ALA A 104 -17.09 -0.07 8.05
CA ALA A 104 -16.54 0.52 9.27
C ALA A 104 -17.05 1.94 9.53
N SER A 105 -16.43 2.95 8.93
CA SER A 105 -16.76 4.36 9.16
C SER A 105 -16.70 5.16 7.87
N THR A 106 -17.86 5.54 7.36
CA THR A 106 -17.97 6.37 6.17
C THR A 106 -17.18 7.67 6.32
N TRP A 107 -17.29 8.34 7.48
CA TRP A 107 -16.55 9.57 7.78
C TRP A 107 -15.02 9.43 7.62
N ASN A 108 -14.45 8.29 8.00
CA ASN A 108 -13.00 8.09 7.99
C ASN A 108 -12.45 7.63 6.63
N PHE A 109 -13.27 6.93 5.84
CA PHE A 109 -12.80 6.19 4.65
C PHE A 109 -13.36 6.70 3.33
N GLN A 110 -14.54 7.33 3.31
CA GLN A 110 -15.17 7.76 2.06
C GLN A 110 -14.29 8.75 1.28
N ASN A 111 -13.75 9.77 1.95
CA ASN A 111 -12.85 10.74 1.30
C ASN A 111 -11.56 10.08 0.77
N LYS A 112 -11.07 9.04 1.44
CA LYS A 112 -9.89 8.28 1.00
C LYS A 112 -10.21 7.44 -0.23
N ALA A 113 -11.38 6.79 -0.26
CA ALA A 113 -11.87 6.07 -1.42
C ALA A 113 -12.02 7.00 -2.64
N TYR A 114 -12.66 8.16 -2.47
CA TYR A 114 -12.81 9.14 -3.55
C TYR A 114 -11.49 9.64 -4.11
N LEU A 115 -10.49 9.88 -3.25
CA LEU A 115 -9.17 10.29 -3.73
C LEU A 115 -8.48 9.16 -4.52
N LEU A 116 -8.58 7.90 -4.08
CA LEU A 116 -8.05 6.77 -4.83
C LEU A 116 -8.77 6.56 -6.16
N GLN A 117 -10.09 6.74 -6.21
CA GLN A 117 -10.87 6.73 -7.46
C GLN A 117 -10.41 7.83 -8.41
N ALA A 118 -10.17 9.04 -7.91
CA ALA A 118 -9.68 10.14 -8.73
C ALA A 118 -8.28 9.85 -9.30
N GLU A 119 -7.37 9.31 -8.50
CA GLU A 119 -6.03 8.89 -8.97
C GLU A 119 -6.13 7.77 -10.01
N GLU A 120 -7.04 6.80 -9.85
CA GLU A 120 -7.26 5.74 -10.84
C GLU A 120 -7.72 6.29 -12.18
N GLN A 121 -8.67 7.23 -12.20
CA GLN A 121 -9.18 7.83 -13.44
C GLN A 121 -8.16 8.72 -14.16
N PHE A 122 -7.16 9.20 -13.43
CA PHE A 122 -6.08 10.03 -13.99
C PHE A 122 -4.93 9.19 -14.57
N CYS A 123 -4.89 7.89 -14.30
CA CYS A 123 -3.88 6.97 -14.82
C CYS A 123 -4.26 6.37 -16.18
#